data_AF-A0A7V3BIX8-F1
#
_entry.id   AF-A0A7V3BIX8-F1
#
_cell.length_a   1.000
_cell.length_b   1.000
_cell.length_c   1.000
_cell.angle_alpha   90.00
_cell.angle_beta   90.00
_cell.angle_gamma   90.00
#
_symmetry.space_group_name_H-M   'P 1'
#
loop_
_entity.id
_entity.type
_entity.pdbx_description
1 polymer ?
#
loop_
_entity_poly.entity_id
_entity_poly.type
_entity_poly.pdbx_seq_one_letter_code
_entity_poly.pdbx_strand_id
1 'polypeptide(L)'
;MSDQTKAEGTTVLTVEELEEKLTADPTDLEIQEDLAQALLDKYLYEKGSEQDIERLTRLLVGMSKDRALFERAYIAWHNRKDNEAVEKLCEYALQTSRDRDEPFTSDELWDWVSPFMTAPPKGLWRRLAEVFARSWPDSAAVLTLQGMAEDDSTIAIDYLVRALERDENFWLAAGWCGSVYAEQKNWRAARGYYLRALKSETAASLPELHFDIAWCYGKMKEYEAEAQAYRACLARDPDYPYARNNLGWSLMKARKFEEAVPVLTEAIQRGRDGKYPLKNLARALRRLGRFSEAIELFRQDVHRGTITKTAQKQIAELEALIRKQAEGAQLPVDLTSEEIEDDDDSIAAPVPGEKEDASIGAAQDGPGEARTESDSRSHSITSQRQSLRTAHPIRTEETLEALLEEMISREGRAFGRNVRIFESPDGRYGRQLAIPGIGRIDLLVQDLDTQELIVIELKRDMSTDEVVGQLCRYLGWVQENIAEDGQKVSGIICVRRSSEKLRLAVSAVSGVEIFEYRLSFTKTWPHYAQGGASSTPTPV
;
A
#
# COMPACT_ATOMS: atom_id res chain seq x y z
N MET A 1 -19.24 32.66 -10.51
CA MET A 1 -19.75 32.89 -11.87
C MET A 1 -18.94 32.02 -12.80
N SER A 2 -19.66 31.26 -13.60
CA SER A 2 -19.25 30.33 -14.66
C SER A 2 -17.95 30.68 -15.39
N ASP A 3 -17.14 29.66 -15.67
CA ASP A 3 -16.58 29.54 -17.01
C ASP A 3 -16.80 28.12 -17.54
N GLN A 4 -17.74 28.05 -18.47
CA GLN A 4 -18.05 26.89 -19.30
C GLN A 4 -17.15 27.00 -20.54
N THR A 5 -16.21 26.08 -20.70
CA THR A 5 -15.73 25.71 -22.03
C THR A 5 -16.46 24.44 -22.46
N LYS A 6 -17.39 24.65 -23.39
CA LYS A 6 -18.16 23.64 -24.13
C LYS A 6 -17.25 22.52 -24.66
N ALA A 7 -17.39 21.33 -24.11
CA ALA A 7 -17.35 20.11 -24.90
C ALA A 7 -18.77 19.88 -25.43
N GLU A 8 -18.90 19.53 -26.70
CA GLU A 8 -20.18 19.18 -27.32
C GLU A 8 -20.81 18.03 -26.53
N GLY A 9 -21.96 18.32 -25.90
CA GLY A 9 -22.62 17.41 -24.99
C GLY A 9 -23.28 16.27 -25.74
N THR A 10 -22.66 15.09 -25.72
CA THR A 10 -23.39 13.84 -25.78
C THR A 10 -24.23 13.76 -24.52
N THR A 11 -25.53 14.01 -24.61
CA THR A 11 -26.45 13.81 -23.48
C THR A 11 -26.44 12.32 -23.16
N VAL A 12 -25.76 11.92 -22.08
CA VAL A 12 -25.80 10.53 -21.58
C VAL A 12 -27.23 10.24 -21.18
N LEU A 13 -27.86 9.29 -21.87
CA LEU A 13 -29.25 8.92 -21.65
C LEU A 13 -29.38 8.12 -20.35
N THR A 14 -30.47 8.31 -19.61
CA THR A 14 -30.72 7.48 -18.42
C THR A 14 -31.14 6.06 -18.83
N VAL A 15 -31.06 5.11 -17.89
CA VAL A 15 -31.54 3.73 -18.10
C VAL A 15 -33.00 3.73 -18.58
N GLU A 16 -33.85 4.58 -17.99
CA GLU A 16 -35.25 4.70 -18.37
C GLU A 16 -35.44 5.26 -19.78
N GLU A 17 -34.63 6.23 -20.19
CA GLU A 17 -34.66 6.79 -21.55
C GLU A 17 -34.17 5.78 -22.61
N LEU A 18 -33.15 4.99 -22.27
CA LEU A 18 -32.65 3.90 -23.12
C LEU A 18 -33.68 2.76 -23.23
N GLU A 19 -34.38 2.42 -22.13
CA GLU A 19 -35.46 1.44 -22.13
C GLU A 19 -36.65 1.89 -23.00
N GLU A 20 -37.03 3.17 -22.96
CA GLU A 20 -38.10 3.71 -23.81
C GLU A 20 -37.72 3.62 -25.29
N LYS A 21 -36.48 4.00 -25.62
CA LYS A 21 -35.97 3.89 -27.00
C LYS A 21 -35.86 2.45 -27.47
N LEU A 22 -35.41 1.53 -26.62
CA LEU A 22 -35.33 0.10 -26.94
C LEU A 22 -36.71 -0.54 -27.10
N THR A 23 -37.73 -0.03 -26.40
CA THR A 23 -39.12 -0.46 -26.60
C THR A 23 -39.64 -0.05 -27.97
N ALA A 24 -39.20 1.10 -28.49
CA ALA A 24 -39.56 1.60 -29.82
C ALA A 24 -38.84 0.86 -30.95
N ASP A 25 -37.56 0.51 -30.77
CA ASP A 25 -36.80 -0.35 -31.68
C ASP A 25 -36.00 -1.41 -30.90
N PRO A 26 -36.57 -2.61 -30.68
CA PRO A 26 -35.88 -3.67 -29.95
C PRO A 26 -34.68 -4.26 -30.67
N THR A 27 -34.44 -3.91 -31.94
CA THR A 27 -33.33 -4.43 -32.75
C THR A 27 -32.17 -3.46 -32.88
N ASP A 28 -32.30 -2.26 -32.30
CA ASP A 28 -31.23 -1.25 -32.30
C ASP A 28 -30.08 -1.69 -31.39
N LEU A 29 -28.99 -2.11 -32.03
CA LEU A 29 -27.80 -2.62 -31.35
C LEU A 29 -27.08 -1.53 -30.54
N GLU A 30 -27.12 -0.27 -30.99
CA GLU A 30 -26.46 0.84 -30.30
C GLU A 30 -27.19 1.15 -28.99
N ILE A 31 -28.52 1.18 -29.01
CA ILE A 31 -29.33 1.36 -27.79
C ILE A 31 -29.19 0.16 -26.84
N GLN A 32 -29.11 -1.07 -27.36
CA GLN A 32 -28.84 -2.24 -26.53
C GLN A 32 -27.46 -2.13 -25.85
N GLU A 33 -26.44 -1.64 -26.54
CA GLU A 33 -25.09 -1.44 -25.99
C GLU A 33 -25.07 -0.36 -24.90
N ASP A 34 -25.67 0.80 -25.17
CA ASP A 34 -25.76 1.89 -24.21
C ASP A 34 -26.55 1.47 -22.96
N LEU A 35 -27.64 0.71 -23.13
CA LEU A 35 -28.42 0.18 -22.01
C LEU A 35 -27.64 -0.86 -21.20
N ALA A 36 -26.86 -1.72 -21.85
CA ALA A 36 -26.02 -2.71 -21.17
C ALA A 36 -24.98 -2.01 -20.30
N GLN A 37 -24.30 -1.01 -20.85
CA GLN A 37 -23.31 -0.20 -20.12
C GLN A 37 -23.96 0.57 -18.97
N ALA A 38 -25.09 1.24 -19.20
CA ALA A 38 -25.78 2.00 -18.17
C ALA A 38 -26.29 1.11 -17.02
N LEU A 39 -26.77 -0.10 -17.32
CA LEU A 39 -27.17 -1.08 -16.29
C LEU A 39 -25.96 -1.61 -15.51
N LEU A 40 -24.84 -1.86 -16.18
CA LEU A 40 -23.59 -2.25 -15.52
C LEU A 40 -23.07 -1.12 -14.62
N ASP A 41 -23.01 0.11 -15.10
CA ASP A 41 -22.52 1.27 -14.35
C ASP A 41 -23.40 1.56 -13.13
N LYS A 42 -24.73 1.53 -13.31
CA LYS A 42 -25.70 1.65 -12.22
C LYS A 42 -25.48 0.56 -11.18
N TYR A 43 -25.16 -0.65 -11.63
CA TYR A 43 -24.86 -1.76 -10.76
C TYR A 43 -23.53 -1.60 -10.00
N LEU A 44 -22.47 -1.19 -10.71
CA LEU A 44 -21.12 -0.98 -10.18
C LEU A 44 -21.03 0.19 -9.20
N TYR A 45 -21.65 1.32 -9.56
CA TYR A 45 -21.37 2.61 -8.92
C TYR A 45 -22.57 3.20 -8.16
N GLU A 46 -23.80 2.78 -8.46
CA GLU A 46 -25.03 3.39 -7.90
C GLU A 46 -25.84 2.45 -6.99
N LYS A 47 -25.29 1.28 -6.62
CA LYS A 47 -26.00 0.21 -5.88
C LYS A 47 -27.23 -0.31 -6.64
N GLY A 48 -27.04 -0.70 -7.90
CA GLY A 48 -28.09 -1.35 -8.69
C GLY A 48 -28.70 -2.59 -8.01
N SER A 49 -29.95 -2.88 -8.35
CA SER A 49 -30.75 -3.96 -7.79
C SER A 49 -30.46 -5.30 -8.46
N GLU A 50 -30.84 -6.41 -7.82
CA GLU A 50 -30.82 -7.75 -8.47
C GLU A 50 -31.65 -7.78 -9.76
N GLN A 51 -32.69 -6.93 -9.85
CA GLN A 51 -33.50 -6.80 -11.06
C GLN A 51 -32.71 -6.16 -12.22
N ASP A 52 -31.78 -5.25 -11.93
CA ASP A 52 -30.94 -4.61 -12.95
C ASP A 52 -29.95 -5.64 -13.55
N ILE A 53 -29.41 -6.54 -12.72
CA ILE A 53 -28.58 -7.66 -13.19
C ILE A 53 -29.39 -8.64 -14.05
N GLU A 54 -30.63 -8.96 -13.65
CA GLU A 54 -31.49 -9.86 -14.43
C GLU A 54 -31.86 -9.25 -15.79
N ARG A 55 -32.06 -7.93 -15.84
CA ARG A 55 -32.27 -7.18 -17.09
C ARG A 55 -31.03 -7.22 -17.97
N LEU A 56 -29.87 -6.87 -17.42
CA LEU A 56 -28.58 -6.91 -18.11
C LEU A 56 -28.31 -8.32 -18.65
N THR A 57 -28.51 -9.36 -17.84
CA THR A 57 -28.32 -10.76 -18.25
C THR A 57 -29.20 -11.13 -19.45
N ARG A 58 -30.46 -10.69 -19.50
CA ARG A 58 -31.36 -10.94 -20.64
C ARG A 58 -30.92 -10.19 -21.89
N LEU A 59 -30.50 -8.94 -21.74
CA LEU A 59 -30.00 -8.10 -22.83
C LEU A 59 -28.78 -8.74 -23.51
N LEU A 60 -27.83 -9.20 -22.71
CA LEU A 60 -26.57 -9.81 -23.17
C LEU A 60 -26.74 -11.13 -23.93
N VAL A 61 -27.86 -11.85 -23.78
CA VAL A 61 -28.14 -13.08 -24.53
C VAL A 61 -28.37 -12.80 -26.02
N GLY A 62 -28.87 -11.61 -26.36
CA GLY A 62 -29.17 -11.19 -27.73
C GLY A 62 -28.05 -10.43 -28.45
N MET A 63 -27.03 -9.98 -27.72
CA MET A 63 -25.95 -9.15 -28.26
C MET A 63 -24.87 -9.98 -28.98
N SER A 64 -24.01 -9.31 -29.74
CA SER A 64 -22.84 -9.95 -30.36
C SER A 64 -22.00 -10.66 -29.27
N LYS A 65 -21.42 -11.82 -29.63
CA LYS A 65 -20.61 -12.60 -28.67
C LYS A 65 -19.51 -11.76 -28.05
N ASP A 66 -18.92 -10.87 -28.84
CA ASP A 66 -17.69 -10.17 -28.48
C ASP A 66 -17.93 -9.16 -27.34
N ARG A 67 -18.98 -8.34 -27.39
CA ARG A 67 -19.30 -7.38 -26.31
C ARG A 67 -19.93 -8.06 -25.09
N ALA A 68 -20.73 -9.10 -25.32
CA ALA A 68 -21.45 -9.78 -24.24
C ALA A 68 -20.54 -10.57 -23.30
N LEU A 69 -19.35 -10.98 -23.73
CA LEU A 69 -18.51 -11.87 -22.92
C LEU A 69 -17.91 -11.20 -21.68
N PHE A 70 -17.46 -9.95 -21.79
CA PHE A 70 -16.94 -9.21 -20.63
C PHE A 70 -18.00 -9.03 -19.55
N GLU A 71 -19.16 -8.49 -19.94
CA GLU A 71 -20.30 -8.28 -19.06
C GLU A 71 -20.81 -9.59 -18.44
N ARG A 72 -20.91 -10.65 -19.24
CA ARG A 72 -21.32 -11.97 -18.75
C ARG A 72 -20.29 -12.60 -17.82
N ALA A 73 -19.02 -12.25 -17.94
CA ALA A 73 -18.00 -12.69 -17.02
C ALA A 73 -18.05 -11.91 -15.71
N TYR A 74 -18.24 -10.60 -15.78
CA TYR A 74 -18.46 -9.75 -14.61
C TYR A 74 -19.66 -10.22 -13.78
N ILE A 75 -20.81 -10.47 -14.43
CA ILE A 75 -22.01 -11.02 -13.78
C ILE A 75 -21.73 -12.40 -13.17
N ALA A 76 -20.97 -13.26 -13.86
CA ALA A 76 -20.61 -14.57 -13.32
C ALA A 76 -19.75 -14.44 -12.06
N TRP A 77 -18.77 -13.54 -12.06
CA TRP A 77 -17.93 -13.24 -10.90
C TRP A 77 -18.76 -12.71 -9.73
N HIS A 78 -19.67 -11.76 -9.98
CA HIS A 78 -20.53 -11.22 -8.93
C HIS A 78 -21.41 -12.32 -8.29
N ASN A 79 -21.90 -13.24 -9.11
CA ASN A 79 -22.66 -14.41 -8.65
C ASN A 79 -21.80 -15.53 -8.04
N ARG A 80 -20.52 -15.25 -7.74
CA ARG A 80 -19.51 -16.19 -7.21
C ARG A 80 -19.34 -17.45 -8.06
N LYS A 81 -19.50 -17.31 -9.38
CA LYS A 81 -19.23 -18.35 -10.38
C LYS A 81 -17.86 -18.11 -11.01
N ASP A 82 -16.82 -18.16 -10.20
CA ASP A 82 -15.45 -17.79 -10.56
C ASP A 82 -14.94 -18.51 -11.82
N ASN A 83 -15.18 -19.82 -11.94
CA ASN A 83 -14.76 -20.58 -13.12
C ASN A 83 -15.42 -20.10 -14.41
N GLU A 84 -16.73 -19.80 -14.36
CA GLU A 84 -17.48 -19.28 -15.50
C GLU A 84 -17.02 -17.87 -15.87
N ALA A 85 -16.68 -17.04 -14.87
CA ALA A 85 -16.11 -15.71 -15.09
C ALA A 85 -14.76 -15.77 -15.80
N VAL A 86 -13.84 -16.61 -15.31
CA VAL A 86 -12.52 -16.78 -15.94
C VAL A 86 -12.64 -17.30 -17.36
N GLU A 87 -13.50 -18.31 -17.60
CA GLU A 87 -13.70 -18.88 -18.94
C GLU A 87 -14.16 -17.81 -19.94
N LYS A 88 -15.20 -17.05 -19.60
CA LYS A 88 -15.73 -16.00 -20.47
C LYS A 88 -14.75 -14.83 -20.69
N LEU A 89 -14.00 -14.42 -19.66
CA LEU A 89 -12.94 -13.41 -19.83
C LEU A 89 -11.83 -13.92 -20.75
N CYS A 90 -11.44 -15.19 -20.64
CA CYS A 90 -10.43 -15.76 -21.52
C CYS A 90 -10.92 -15.90 -22.96
N GLU A 91 -12.20 -16.22 -23.17
CA GLU A 91 -12.82 -16.20 -24.50
C GLU A 91 -12.79 -14.80 -25.11
N TYR A 92 -13.22 -13.80 -24.34
CA TYR A 92 -13.15 -12.39 -24.74
C TYR A 92 -11.71 -11.98 -25.06
N ALA A 93 -10.76 -12.27 -24.16
CA ALA A 93 -9.33 -11.98 -24.33
C ALA A 93 -8.77 -12.57 -25.62
N LEU A 94 -9.13 -13.81 -25.94
CA LEU A 94 -8.66 -14.48 -27.13
C LEU A 94 -9.20 -13.84 -28.41
N GLN A 95 -10.45 -13.36 -28.40
CA GLN A 95 -11.03 -12.65 -29.54
C GLN A 95 -10.37 -11.28 -29.73
N THR A 96 -10.34 -10.45 -28.67
CA THR A 96 -9.72 -9.12 -28.73
C THR A 96 -8.26 -9.19 -29.16
N SER A 97 -7.52 -10.22 -28.73
CA SER A 97 -6.10 -10.40 -29.12
C SER A 97 -5.88 -10.87 -30.55
N ARG A 98 -6.90 -11.37 -31.24
CA ARG A 98 -6.82 -11.75 -32.67
C ARG A 98 -7.07 -10.57 -33.59
N ASP A 99 -7.94 -9.66 -33.17
CA ASP A 99 -8.39 -8.53 -33.98
C ASP A 99 -7.53 -7.27 -33.77
N ARG A 100 -6.42 -7.41 -33.03
CA ARG A 100 -5.53 -6.33 -32.64
C ARG A 100 -4.07 -6.66 -32.99
N ASP A 101 -3.36 -5.69 -33.53
CA ASP A 101 -1.94 -5.86 -33.91
C ASP A 101 -0.97 -5.57 -32.74
N GLU A 102 -1.30 -4.57 -31.92
CA GLU A 102 -0.44 -4.07 -30.83
C GLU A 102 -0.88 -4.63 -29.46
N PRO A 103 0.04 -4.80 -28.50
CA PRO A 103 -0.33 -5.17 -27.14
C PRO A 103 -1.19 -4.08 -26.46
N PHE A 104 -1.83 -4.45 -25.36
CA PHE A 104 -2.57 -3.52 -24.52
C PHE A 104 -1.63 -2.48 -23.88
N THR A 105 -2.04 -1.22 -23.91
CA THR A 105 -1.47 -0.18 -23.07
C THR A 105 -1.87 -0.38 -21.61
N SER A 106 -1.27 0.37 -20.69
CA SER A 106 -1.57 0.25 -19.26
C SER A 106 -3.02 0.64 -18.93
N ASP A 107 -3.59 1.64 -19.61
CA ASP A 107 -4.97 2.08 -19.38
C ASP A 107 -5.97 1.05 -19.92
N GLU A 108 -5.73 0.53 -21.13
CA GLU A 108 -6.61 -0.51 -21.68
C GLU A 108 -6.52 -1.81 -20.86
N LEU A 109 -5.35 -2.18 -20.34
CA LEU A 109 -5.24 -3.32 -19.43
C LEU A 109 -5.95 -3.04 -18.09
N TRP A 110 -5.92 -1.81 -17.60
CA TRP A 110 -6.64 -1.42 -16.39
C TRP A 110 -8.15 -1.61 -16.53
N ASP A 111 -8.74 -1.25 -17.67
CA ASP A 111 -10.17 -1.46 -17.95
C ASP A 111 -10.55 -2.94 -17.84
N TRP A 112 -9.64 -3.85 -18.18
CA TRP A 112 -9.86 -5.30 -18.05
C TRP A 112 -9.79 -5.79 -16.62
N VAL A 113 -8.82 -5.32 -15.84
CA VAL A 113 -8.53 -5.88 -14.51
C VAL A 113 -9.30 -5.19 -13.40
N SER A 114 -9.58 -3.90 -13.54
CA SER A 114 -10.15 -3.06 -12.47
C SER A 114 -11.45 -3.62 -11.86
N PRO A 115 -12.40 -4.20 -12.62
CA PRO A 115 -13.63 -4.72 -12.01
C PRO A 115 -13.41 -5.93 -11.10
N PHE A 116 -12.28 -6.63 -11.24
CA PHE A 116 -11.95 -7.85 -10.50
C PHE A 116 -10.93 -7.63 -9.39
N MET A 117 -10.41 -6.41 -9.21
CA MET A 117 -9.31 -6.12 -8.29
C MET A 117 -9.61 -6.42 -6.81
N THR A 118 -10.87 -6.32 -6.41
CA THR A 118 -11.28 -6.50 -5.01
C THR A 118 -11.20 -7.97 -4.56
N ALA A 119 -11.63 -8.90 -5.41
CA ALA A 119 -11.63 -10.33 -5.09
C ALA A 119 -11.49 -11.15 -6.38
N PRO A 120 -10.31 -11.13 -7.02
CA PRO A 120 -10.17 -11.72 -8.34
C PRO A 120 -10.42 -13.24 -8.29
N PRO A 121 -11.11 -13.80 -9.30
CA PRO A 121 -11.21 -15.24 -9.46
C PRO A 121 -9.82 -15.89 -9.40
N LYS A 122 -9.73 -17.03 -8.70
CA LYS A 122 -8.45 -17.71 -8.52
C LYS A 122 -7.79 -18.04 -9.87
N GLY A 123 -6.57 -17.55 -10.08
CA GLY A 123 -5.78 -17.82 -11.27
C GLY A 123 -6.18 -17.00 -12.51
N LEU A 124 -7.09 -16.01 -12.37
CA LEU A 124 -7.49 -15.13 -13.47
C LEU A 124 -6.28 -14.49 -14.16
N TRP A 125 -5.39 -13.85 -13.40
CA TRP A 125 -4.23 -13.14 -13.93
C TRP A 125 -3.30 -14.04 -14.74
N ARG A 126 -3.00 -15.24 -14.22
CA ARG A 126 -2.20 -16.24 -14.93
C ARG A 126 -2.84 -16.64 -16.26
N ARG A 127 -4.15 -16.89 -16.28
CA ARG A 127 -4.85 -17.29 -17.51
C ARG A 127 -4.93 -16.18 -18.54
N LEU A 128 -5.20 -14.94 -18.11
CA LEU A 128 -5.17 -13.78 -19.03
C LEU A 128 -3.76 -13.59 -19.61
N ALA A 129 -2.71 -13.71 -18.78
CA ALA A 129 -1.34 -13.68 -19.25
C ALA A 129 -1.06 -14.76 -20.31
N GLU A 130 -1.49 -16.01 -20.07
CA GLU A 130 -1.32 -17.13 -21.02
C GLU A 130 -2.04 -16.89 -22.35
N VAL A 131 -3.21 -16.23 -22.33
CA VAL A 131 -3.96 -15.90 -23.55
C VAL A 131 -3.26 -14.79 -24.33
N PHE A 132 -2.95 -13.68 -23.67
CA PHE A 132 -2.29 -12.53 -24.31
C PHE A 132 -0.87 -12.86 -24.78
N ALA A 133 -0.14 -13.75 -24.09
CA ALA A 133 1.19 -14.19 -24.48
C ALA A 133 1.24 -14.94 -25.81
N ARG A 134 0.10 -15.43 -26.32
CA ARG A 134 0.04 -16.07 -27.65
C ARG A 134 0.30 -15.08 -28.78
N SER A 135 -0.13 -13.83 -28.59
CA SER A 135 0.12 -12.74 -29.53
C SER A 135 1.34 -11.91 -29.13
N TRP A 136 1.55 -11.69 -27.81
CA TRP A 136 2.56 -10.74 -27.31
C TRP A 136 3.35 -11.25 -26.08
N PRO A 137 4.16 -12.32 -26.21
CA PRO A 137 4.74 -13.08 -25.09
C PRO A 137 5.66 -12.29 -24.15
N ASP A 138 6.22 -11.16 -24.59
CA ASP A 138 7.10 -10.29 -23.79
C ASP A 138 6.59 -8.85 -23.71
N SER A 139 5.29 -8.61 -23.92
CA SER A 139 4.70 -7.27 -23.76
C SER A 139 4.64 -6.85 -22.30
N ALA A 140 4.65 -5.54 -22.05
CA ALA A 140 4.48 -4.99 -20.70
C ALA A 140 3.17 -5.48 -20.04
N ALA A 141 2.09 -5.59 -20.81
CA ALA A 141 0.81 -6.12 -20.34
C ALA A 141 0.91 -7.58 -19.86
N VAL A 142 1.51 -8.47 -20.65
CA VAL A 142 1.68 -9.88 -20.28
C VAL A 142 2.57 -10.03 -19.06
N LEU A 143 3.71 -9.34 -19.04
CA LEU A 143 4.65 -9.36 -17.91
C LEU A 143 3.99 -8.82 -16.64
N THR A 144 3.15 -7.78 -16.74
CA THR A 144 2.40 -7.25 -15.59
C THR A 144 1.43 -8.29 -15.03
N LEU A 145 0.63 -8.94 -15.88
CA LEU A 145 -0.29 -9.99 -15.45
C LEU A 145 0.42 -11.20 -14.85
N GLN A 146 1.60 -11.56 -15.38
CA GLN A 146 2.45 -12.59 -14.77
C GLN A 146 2.89 -12.16 -13.38
N GLY A 147 3.42 -10.94 -13.23
CA GLY A 147 3.81 -10.39 -11.93
C GLY A 147 2.66 -10.38 -10.91
N MET A 148 1.46 -9.99 -11.32
CA MET A 148 0.24 -10.02 -10.49
C MET A 148 -0.19 -11.43 -10.08
N ALA A 149 0.17 -12.45 -10.86
CA ALA A 149 -0.22 -13.84 -10.62
C ALA A 149 0.73 -14.61 -9.71
N GLU A 150 1.90 -14.04 -9.43
CA GLU A 150 2.98 -14.70 -8.67
C GLU A 150 2.89 -14.36 -7.18
N ASP A 151 2.86 -15.41 -6.35
CA ASP A 151 2.86 -15.29 -4.89
C ASP A 151 4.27 -14.99 -4.34
N ASP A 152 5.32 -15.38 -5.07
CA ASP A 152 6.70 -15.09 -4.68
C ASP A 152 7.05 -13.66 -5.08
N SER A 153 7.24 -12.80 -4.08
CA SER A 153 7.49 -11.38 -4.30
C SER A 153 8.77 -11.09 -5.11
N THR A 154 9.77 -11.99 -5.08
CA THR A 154 10.99 -11.80 -5.88
C THR A 154 10.72 -12.08 -7.36
N ILE A 155 9.98 -13.15 -7.65
CA ILE A 155 9.60 -13.49 -9.03
C ILE A 155 8.61 -12.44 -9.57
N ALA A 156 7.64 -12.01 -8.76
CA ALA A 156 6.70 -10.96 -9.12
C ALA A 156 7.42 -9.67 -9.52
N ILE A 157 8.39 -9.22 -8.71
CA ILE A 157 9.19 -8.01 -9.01
C ILE A 157 9.99 -8.18 -10.31
N ASP A 158 10.60 -9.34 -10.59
CA ASP A 158 11.33 -9.53 -11.85
C ASP A 158 10.41 -9.31 -13.07
N TYR A 159 9.22 -9.93 -13.08
CA TYR A 159 8.24 -9.72 -14.14
C TYR A 159 7.82 -8.26 -14.27
N LEU A 160 7.50 -7.60 -13.15
CA LEU A 160 7.01 -6.23 -13.15
C LEU A 160 8.09 -5.23 -13.58
N VAL A 161 9.35 -5.40 -13.17
CA VAL A 161 10.44 -4.51 -13.61
C VAL A 161 10.79 -4.78 -15.07
N ARG A 162 10.74 -6.04 -15.55
CA ARG A 162 10.83 -6.35 -16.98
C ARG A 162 9.70 -5.69 -17.78
N ALA A 163 8.48 -5.63 -17.24
CA ALA A 163 7.39 -4.89 -17.88
C ALA A 163 7.75 -3.42 -18.05
N LEU A 164 8.36 -2.81 -17.02
CA LEU A 164 8.84 -1.43 -17.02
C LEU A 164 10.07 -1.17 -17.91
N GLU A 165 10.80 -2.21 -18.33
CA GLU A 165 11.83 -2.08 -19.39
C GLU A 165 11.21 -2.08 -20.78
N ARG A 166 10.08 -2.76 -20.96
CA ARG A 166 9.35 -2.78 -22.23
C ARG A 166 8.61 -1.48 -22.46
N ASP A 167 8.02 -0.95 -21.40
CA ASP A 167 7.36 0.35 -21.39
C ASP A 167 7.57 1.01 -20.03
N GLU A 168 8.42 2.04 -20.02
CA GLU A 168 8.76 2.74 -18.79
C GLU A 168 7.59 3.49 -18.15
N ASN A 169 6.53 3.75 -18.91
CA ASN A 169 5.33 4.46 -18.48
C ASN A 169 4.16 3.50 -18.23
N PHE A 170 4.40 2.18 -18.20
CA PHE A 170 3.39 1.18 -17.86
C PHE A 170 3.01 1.26 -16.38
N TRP A 171 2.12 2.21 -16.07
CA TRP A 171 1.83 2.62 -14.70
C TRP A 171 1.26 1.49 -13.84
N LEU A 172 0.53 0.53 -14.45
CA LEU A 172 -0.02 -0.62 -13.73
C LEU A 172 1.10 -1.52 -13.18
N ALA A 173 2.18 -1.73 -13.95
CA ALA A 173 3.36 -2.46 -13.48
C ALA A 173 4.05 -1.70 -12.35
N ALA A 174 4.18 -0.38 -12.48
CA ALA A 174 4.75 0.46 -11.43
C ALA A 174 3.90 0.41 -10.15
N GLY A 175 2.58 0.54 -10.24
CA GLY A 175 1.66 0.41 -9.11
C GLY A 175 1.81 -0.94 -8.41
N TRP A 176 1.85 -2.03 -9.17
CA TRP A 176 2.05 -3.37 -8.61
C TRP A 176 3.43 -3.60 -8.00
N CYS A 177 4.50 -3.06 -8.58
CA CYS A 177 5.81 -3.03 -7.92
C CYS A 177 5.68 -2.34 -6.56
N GLY A 178 4.99 -1.20 -6.50
CA GLY A 178 4.70 -0.49 -5.27
C GLY A 178 4.07 -1.39 -4.20
N SER A 179 3.01 -2.11 -4.56
CA SER A 179 2.31 -3.02 -3.66
C SER A 179 3.18 -4.18 -3.18
N VAL A 180 3.92 -4.83 -4.08
CA VAL A 180 4.79 -5.96 -3.72
C VAL A 180 5.96 -5.51 -2.82
N TYR A 181 6.50 -4.30 -3.02
CA TYR A 181 7.51 -3.73 -2.11
C TYR A 181 6.91 -3.28 -0.77
N ALA A 182 5.65 -2.81 -0.75
CA ALA A 182 4.96 -2.45 0.48
C ALA A 182 4.70 -3.68 1.38
N GLU A 183 4.35 -4.83 0.79
CA GLU A 183 4.23 -6.11 1.51
C GLU A 183 5.55 -6.53 2.16
N GLN A 184 6.67 -6.31 1.46
CA GLN A 184 8.02 -6.50 1.99
C GLN A 184 8.45 -5.44 3.01
N LYS A 185 7.59 -4.46 3.30
CA LYS A 185 7.86 -3.31 4.17
C LYS A 185 9.03 -2.45 3.69
N ASN A 186 9.35 -2.51 2.40
CA ASN A 186 10.31 -1.63 1.75
C ASN A 186 9.58 -0.34 1.31
N TRP A 187 9.16 0.45 2.31
CA TRP A 187 8.28 1.61 2.12
C TRP A 187 8.84 2.68 1.18
N ARG A 188 10.17 2.82 1.13
CA ARG A 188 10.85 3.77 0.23
C ARG A 188 10.76 3.33 -1.22
N ALA A 189 11.08 2.07 -1.51
CA ALA A 189 10.90 1.51 -2.85
C ALA A 189 9.44 1.54 -3.27
N ALA A 190 8.53 1.14 -2.36
CA ALA A 190 7.09 1.16 -2.61
C ALA A 190 6.60 2.55 -3.00
N ARG A 191 6.90 3.58 -2.19
CA ARG A 191 6.61 4.98 -2.49
C ARG A 191 7.14 5.37 -3.87
N GLY A 192 8.40 5.05 -4.16
CA GLY A 192 9.04 5.39 -5.43
C GLY A 192 8.27 4.87 -6.65
N TYR A 193 7.88 3.60 -6.60
CA TYR A 193 7.08 2.98 -7.65
C TYR A 193 5.67 3.55 -7.75
N TYR A 194 5.00 3.83 -6.63
CA TYR A 194 3.70 4.50 -6.65
C TYR A 194 3.77 5.92 -7.23
N LEU A 195 4.80 6.70 -6.89
CA LEU A 195 5.04 8.02 -7.47
C LEU A 195 5.32 7.96 -8.97
N ARG A 196 5.99 6.89 -9.44
CA ARG A 196 6.16 6.64 -10.87
C ARG A 196 4.83 6.32 -11.55
N ALA A 197 3.96 5.53 -10.91
CA ALA A 197 2.63 5.24 -11.43
C ALA A 197 1.77 6.52 -11.57
N LEU A 198 1.86 7.45 -10.62
CA LEU A 198 1.15 8.74 -10.65
C LEU A 198 1.50 9.66 -11.85
N LYS A 199 2.49 9.31 -12.67
CA LYS A 199 2.75 10.03 -13.93
C LYS A 199 1.64 9.80 -14.96
N SER A 200 0.86 8.72 -14.83
CA SER A 200 -0.36 8.50 -15.63
C SER A 200 -1.54 9.28 -15.05
N GLU A 201 -2.34 9.92 -15.91
CA GLU A 201 -3.57 10.61 -15.50
C GLU A 201 -4.58 9.64 -14.90
N THR A 202 -4.73 8.44 -15.48
CA THR A 202 -5.61 7.37 -14.98
C THR A 202 -5.21 6.99 -13.56
N ALA A 203 -3.95 6.62 -13.35
CA ALA A 203 -3.42 6.29 -12.03
C ALA A 203 -3.54 7.47 -11.05
N ALA A 204 -3.26 8.68 -11.52
CA ALA A 204 -3.36 9.89 -10.71
C ALA A 204 -4.77 10.20 -10.25
N SER A 205 -5.81 9.64 -10.88
CA SER A 205 -7.20 9.80 -10.48
C SER A 205 -7.64 8.82 -9.39
N LEU A 206 -6.93 7.69 -9.20
CA LEU A 206 -7.27 6.64 -8.25
C LEU A 206 -7.02 7.07 -6.79
N PRO A 207 -8.04 7.20 -5.93
CA PRO A 207 -7.86 7.57 -4.52
C PRO A 207 -7.04 6.53 -3.73
N GLU A 208 -7.12 5.25 -4.09
CA GLU A 208 -6.41 4.13 -3.46
C GLU A 208 -4.88 4.34 -3.53
N LEU A 209 -4.38 4.77 -4.70
CA LEU A 209 -2.95 4.98 -4.91
C LEU A 209 -2.40 6.11 -4.01
N HIS A 210 -3.17 7.18 -3.81
CA HIS A 210 -2.79 8.26 -2.88
C HIS A 210 -2.84 7.78 -1.42
N PHE A 211 -3.77 6.90 -1.08
CA PHE A 211 -3.84 6.28 0.24
C PHE A 211 -2.61 5.40 0.51
N ASP A 212 -2.19 4.58 -0.45
CA ASP A 212 -1.02 3.71 -0.33
C ASP A 212 0.29 4.51 -0.23
N ILE A 213 0.40 5.61 -0.98
CA ILE A 213 1.52 6.55 -0.86
C ILE A 213 1.54 7.18 0.54
N ALA A 214 0.38 7.62 1.05
CA ALA A 214 0.28 8.16 2.41
C ALA A 214 0.74 7.13 3.43
N TRP A 215 0.27 5.89 3.31
CA TRP A 215 0.69 4.79 4.20
C TRP A 215 2.20 4.59 4.19
N CYS A 216 2.85 4.61 3.02
CA CYS A 216 4.30 4.54 2.92
C CYS A 216 4.98 5.70 3.68
N TYR A 217 4.54 6.94 3.47
CA TYR A 217 5.07 8.10 4.20
C TYR A 217 4.90 7.96 5.72
N GLY A 218 3.74 7.49 6.19
CA GLY A 218 3.49 7.23 7.61
C GLY A 218 4.44 6.20 8.20
N LYS A 219 4.72 5.11 7.48
CA LYS A 219 5.72 4.10 7.90
C LYS A 219 7.14 4.63 7.94
N MET A 220 7.45 5.64 7.13
CA MET A 220 8.71 6.37 7.14
C MET A 220 8.76 7.51 8.16
N LYS A 221 7.65 7.77 8.87
CA LYS A 221 7.46 8.88 9.82
C LYS A 221 7.57 10.27 9.17
N GLU A 222 7.28 10.36 7.88
CA GLU A 222 7.24 11.59 7.10
C GLU A 222 5.82 12.18 7.16
N TYR A 223 5.39 12.61 8.35
CA TYR A 223 3.98 12.87 8.66
C TYR A 223 3.35 14.04 7.88
N GLU A 224 4.12 15.06 7.53
CA GLU A 224 3.64 16.16 6.68
C GLU A 224 3.33 15.68 5.25
N ALA A 225 4.19 14.83 4.69
CA ALA A 225 3.99 14.24 3.37
C ALA A 225 2.83 13.22 3.39
N GLU A 226 2.73 12.43 4.46
CA GLU A 226 1.59 11.53 4.71
C GLU A 226 0.26 12.32 4.73
N ALA A 227 0.18 13.42 5.48
CA ALA A 227 -1.01 14.25 5.53
C ALA A 227 -1.35 14.84 4.15
N GLN A 228 -0.36 15.24 3.35
CA GLN A 228 -0.61 15.75 2.01
C GLN A 228 -1.15 14.67 1.07
N ALA A 229 -0.64 13.44 1.16
CA ALA A 229 -1.13 12.32 0.37
C ALA A 229 -2.56 11.92 0.75
N TYR A 230 -2.92 11.89 2.05
CA TYR A 230 -4.33 11.67 2.43
C TYR A 230 -5.27 12.80 1.97
N ARG A 231 -4.81 14.06 1.96
CA ARG A 231 -5.59 15.15 1.33
C ARG A 231 -5.79 14.91 -0.16
N ALA A 232 -4.77 14.40 -0.87
CA ALA A 232 -4.89 14.07 -2.27
C ALA A 232 -5.89 12.92 -2.52
N CYS A 233 -5.88 11.88 -1.68
CA CYS A 233 -6.87 10.81 -1.66
C CYS A 233 -8.30 11.37 -1.51
N LEU A 234 -8.54 12.17 -0.46
CA LEU A 234 -9.85 12.78 -0.17
C LEU A 234 -10.31 13.80 -1.21
N ALA A 235 -9.39 14.39 -1.99
CA ALA A 235 -9.75 15.27 -3.10
C ALA A 235 -10.35 14.51 -4.29
N ARG A 236 -10.08 13.20 -4.41
CA ARG A 236 -10.61 12.33 -5.47
C ARG A 236 -11.87 11.60 -5.03
N ASP A 237 -11.82 11.03 -3.84
CA ASP A 237 -12.99 10.46 -3.17
C ASP A 237 -13.14 11.08 -1.78
N PRO A 238 -14.02 12.09 -1.64
CA PRO A 238 -14.32 12.68 -0.36
C PRO A 238 -14.85 11.68 0.66
N ASP A 239 -15.40 10.52 0.31
CA ASP A 239 -15.95 9.54 1.26
C ASP A 239 -15.11 8.24 1.33
N TYR A 240 -13.85 8.33 0.89
CA TYR A 240 -12.89 7.21 0.93
C TYR A 240 -12.74 6.68 2.36
N PRO A 241 -12.91 5.36 2.58
CA PRO A 241 -12.86 4.78 3.92
C PRO A 241 -11.54 5.06 4.66
N TYR A 242 -11.65 5.40 5.94
CA TYR A 242 -10.54 5.65 6.88
C TYR A 242 -9.56 6.81 6.54
N ALA A 243 -9.64 7.41 5.36
CA ALA A 243 -8.68 8.43 4.93
C ALA A 243 -8.74 9.70 5.79
N ARG A 244 -9.93 10.12 6.26
CA ARG A 244 -10.03 11.29 7.14
C ARG A 244 -9.47 11.02 8.53
N ASN A 245 -9.73 9.85 9.10
CA ASN A 245 -9.11 9.47 10.37
C ASN A 245 -7.59 9.47 10.25
N ASN A 246 -7.08 8.82 9.21
CA ASN A 246 -5.64 8.71 9.03
C ASN A 246 -5.00 10.07 8.76
N LEU A 247 -5.64 10.97 7.99
CA LEU A 247 -5.21 12.37 7.87
C LEU A 247 -5.14 13.05 9.25
N GLY A 248 -6.18 12.90 10.07
CA GLY A 248 -6.20 13.45 11.43
C GLY A 248 -5.05 12.92 12.29
N TRP A 249 -4.77 11.63 12.21
CA TRP A 249 -3.62 11.01 12.88
C TRP A 249 -2.28 11.57 12.41
N SER A 250 -2.07 11.68 11.10
CA SER A 250 -0.84 12.22 10.51
C SER A 250 -0.62 13.67 10.94
N LEU A 251 -1.68 14.48 10.99
CA LEU A 251 -1.61 15.85 11.51
C LEU A 251 -1.23 15.88 12.97
N MET A 252 -1.77 14.98 13.81
CA MET A 252 -1.36 14.87 15.21
C MET A 252 0.11 14.48 15.35
N LYS A 253 0.60 13.54 14.53
CA LYS A 253 2.00 13.13 14.53
C LYS A 253 2.94 14.24 14.05
N ALA A 254 2.49 15.05 13.11
CA ALA A 254 3.10 16.32 12.69
C ALA A 254 2.91 17.46 13.71
N ARG A 255 2.32 17.20 14.89
CA ARG A 255 2.05 18.18 15.97
C ARG A 255 1.08 19.32 15.58
N LYS A 256 0.31 19.15 14.51
CA LYS A 256 -0.70 20.08 14.01
C LYS A 256 -2.07 19.75 14.61
N PHE A 257 -2.17 19.80 15.94
CA PHE A 257 -3.38 19.37 16.66
C PHE A 257 -4.60 20.23 16.33
N GLU A 258 -4.42 21.54 16.14
CA GLU A 258 -5.47 22.47 15.76
C GLU A 258 -6.07 22.16 14.39
N GLU A 259 -5.24 21.70 13.43
CA GLU A 259 -5.69 21.24 12.12
C GLU A 259 -6.36 19.86 12.19
N ALA A 260 -5.90 18.98 13.09
CA ALA A 260 -6.45 17.63 13.22
C ALA A 260 -7.89 17.62 13.75
N VAL A 261 -8.23 18.53 14.67
CA VAL A 261 -9.56 18.60 15.29
C VAL A 261 -10.71 18.70 14.28
N PRO A 262 -10.74 19.68 13.34
CA PRO A 262 -11.83 19.77 12.37
C PRO A 262 -11.89 18.54 11.43
N VAL A 263 -10.74 17.99 11.01
CA VAL A 263 -10.69 16.80 10.15
C VAL A 263 -11.30 15.57 10.84
N LEU A 264 -10.91 15.31 12.08
CA LEU A 264 -11.43 14.19 12.87
C LEU A 264 -12.90 14.38 13.24
N THR A 265 -13.33 15.63 13.43
CA THR A 265 -14.75 15.96 13.64
C THR A 265 -15.57 15.64 12.39
N GLU A 266 -15.07 15.97 11.20
CA GLU A 266 -15.72 15.63 9.94
C GLU A 266 -15.75 14.10 9.73
N ALA A 267 -14.67 13.38 10.05
CA ALA A 267 -14.63 11.91 9.99
C ALA A 267 -15.77 11.26 10.79
N ILE A 268 -16.05 11.75 12.02
CA ILE A 268 -17.18 11.29 12.84
C ILE A 268 -18.51 11.59 12.16
N GLN A 269 -18.67 12.79 11.59
CA GLN A 269 -19.91 13.21 10.93
C GLN A 269 -20.22 12.39 9.68
N ARG A 270 -19.18 12.00 8.93
CA ARG A 270 -19.28 11.21 7.70
C ARG A 270 -19.47 9.72 7.95
N GLY A 271 -18.94 9.21 9.07
CA GLY A 271 -19.14 7.82 9.50
C GLY A 271 -18.44 6.78 8.62
N ARG A 272 -17.42 7.18 7.83
CA ARG A 272 -16.68 6.30 6.90
C ARG A 272 -15.43 5.68 7.51
N ASP A 273 -15.06 6.10 8.72
CA ASP A 273 -13.77 5.79 9.36
C ASP A 273 -13.91 4.88 10.60
N GLY A 274 -15.07 4.22 10.78
CA GLY A 274 -15.29 3.27 11.88
C GLY A 274 -15.11 3.88 13.28
N LYS A 275 -14.44 3.14 14.18
CA LYS A 275 -14.24 3.50 15.60
C LYS A 275 -13.09 4.48 15.87
N TYR A 276 -12.21 4.71 14.89
CA TYR A 276 -10.92 5.39 15.08
C TYR A 276 -11.02 6.90 15.38
N PRO A 277 -11.85 7.68 14.66
CA PRO A 277 -11.84 9.15 14.77
C PRO A 277 -12.10 9.67 16.19
N LEU A 278 -13.04 9.04 16.90
CA LEU A 278 -13.46 9.46 18.23
C LEU A 278 -12.29 9.44 19.22
N LYS A 279 -11.48 8.39 19.16
CA LYS A 279 -10.30 8.21 20.00
C LYS A 279 -9.21 9.23 19.65
N ASN A 280 -8.93 9.39 18.35
CA ASN A 280 -7.92 10.35 17.89
C ASN A 280 -8.31 11.79 18.21
N LEU A 281 -9.60 12.12 18.11
CA LEU A 281 -10.09 13.45 18.47
C LEU A 281 -9.97 13.71 19.97
N ALA A 282 -10.22 12.70 20.80
CA ALA A 282 -9.93 12.75 22.24
C ALA A 282 -8.47 13.13 22.49
N ARG A 283 -7.55 12.43 21.83
CA ARG A 283 -6.10 12.64 21.98
C ARG A 283 -5.70 14.04 21.51
N ALA A 284 -6.21 14.50 20.37
CA ALA A 284 -5.94 15.84 19.85
C ALA A 284 -6.42 16.94 20.83
N LEU A 285 -7.66 16.88 21.28
CA LEU A 285 -8.22 17.87 22.21
C LEU A 285 -7.56 17.83 23.59
N ARG A 286 -7.14 16.65 24.06
CA ARG A 286 -6.34 16.50 25.27
C ARG A 286 -5.01 17.23 25.17
N ARG A 287 -4.30 17.09 24.03
CA ARG A 287 -3.02 17.77 23.79
C ARG A 287 -3.16 19.29 23.70
N LEU A 288 -4.33 19.77 23.25
CA LEU A 288 -4.67 21.19 23.25
C LEU A 288 -5.16 21.72 24.61
N GLY A 289 -5.39 20.86 25.60
CA GLY A 289 -6.02 21.23 26.88
C GLY A 289 -7.50 21.62 26.76
N ARG A 290 -8.15 21.34 25.62
CA ARG A 290 -9.55 21.69 25.31
C ARG A 290 -10.51 20.62 25.83
N PHE A 291 -10.41 20.30 27.13
CA PHE A 291 -11.12 19.16 27.73
C PHE A 291 -12.64 19.30 27.68
N SER A 292 -13.18 20.51 27.92
CA SER A 292 -14.62 20.76 27.91
C SER A 292 -15.26 20.53 26.54
N GLU A 293 -14.55 20.91 25.47
CA GLU A 293 -15.03 20.71 24.09
C GLU A 293 -15.05 19.23 23.71
N ALA A 294 -14.05 18.47 24.14
CA ALA A 294 -14.01 17.02 23.94
C ALA A 294 -15.18 16.31 24.62
N ILE A 295 -15.52 16.71 25.85
CA ILE A 295 -16.67 16.15 26.59
C ILE A 295 -17.98 16.45 25.86
N GLU A 296 -18.18 17.69 25.41
CA GLU A 296 -19.41 18.09 24.72
C GLU A 296 -19.59 17.30 23.41
N LEU A 297 -18.52 17.14 22.64
CA LEU A 297 -18.55 16.37 21.41
C LEU A 297 -18.88 14.89 21.66
N PHE A 298 -18.30 14.27 22.68
CA PHE A 298 -18.64 12.90 23.06
C PHE A 298 -20.08 12.75 23.55
N ARG A 299 -20.63 13.74 24.25
CA ARG A 299 -22.05 13.73 24.64
C ARG A 299 -22.98 13.79 23.44
N GLN A 300 -22.63 14.58 22.42
CA GLN A 300 -23.38 14.64 21.17
C GLN A 300 -23.35 13.29 20.42
N ASP A 301 -22.19 12.64 20.36
CA ASP A 301 -22.04 11.31 19.73
C ASP A 301 -22.83 10.21 20.47
N VAL A 302 -22.75 10.19 21.81
CA VAL A 302 -23.56 9.28 22.65
C VAL A 302 -25.06 9.50 22.43
N HIS A 303 -25.49 10.75 22.25
CA HIS A 303 -26.89 11.07 21.99
C HIS A 303 -27.35 10.65 20.59
N ARG A 304 -26.44 10.57 19.60
CA ARG A 304 -26.71 10.09 18.24
C ARG A 304 -26.88 8.56 18.14
N GLY A 305 -26.84 7.83 19.26
CA GLY A 305 -27.08 6.38 19.32
C GLY A 305 -25.81 5.53 19.23
N THR A 306 -24.65 6.15 18.99
CA THR A 306 -23.34 5.47 19.05
C THR A 306 -22.89 5.35 20.51
N ILE A 307 -23.53 4.48 21.29
CA ILE A 307 -23.11 4.20 22.68
C ILE A 307 -21.86 3.31 22.64
N THR A 308 -20.69 3.90 22.38
CA THR A 308 -19.44 3.20 22.60
C THR A 308 -19.04 3.34 24.07
N LYS A 309 -18.81 2.21 24.76
CA LYS A 309 -18.15 2.19 26.07
C LYS A 309 -16.86 3.01 26.06
N THR A 310 -16.23 3.12 24.89
CA THR A 310 -15.09 3.99 24.58
C THR A 310 -15.38 5.46 24.83
N ALA A 311 -16.47 6.03 24.28
CA ALA A 311 -16.83 7.43 24.51
C ALA A 311 -17.03 7.74 26.00
N GLN A 312 -17.74 6.88 26.72
CA GLN A 312 -17.97 7.03 28.16
C GLN A 312 -16.67 6.99 28.98
N LYS A 313 -15.76 6.06 28.63
CA LYS A 313 -14.42 5.98 29.24
C LYS A 313 -13.63 7.27 28.98
N GLN A 314 -13.63 7.78 27.75
CA GLN A 314 -12.92 9.02 27.39
C GLN A 314 -13.49 10.24 28.12
N ILE A 315 -14.82 10.36 28.24
CA ILE A 315 -15.46 11.43 29.03
C ILE A 315 -14.99 11.38 30.49
N ALA A 316 -15.02 10.20 31.13
CA ALA A 316 -14.61 10.05 32.52
C ALA A 316 -13.14 10.40 32.75
N GLU A 317 -12.26 10.02 31.82
CA GLU A 317 -10.84 10.39 31.83
C GLU A 317 -10.64 11.91 31.73
N LEU A 318 -11.36 12.57 30.83
CA LEU A 318 -11.31 14.04 30.65
C LEU A 318 -11.84 14.80 31.88
N GLU A 319 -12.96 14.36 32.45
CA GLU A 319 -13.51 14.96 33.68
C GLU A 319 -12.57 14.82 34.88
N ALA A 320 -11.79 13.73 34.94
CA ALA A 320 -10.73 13.59 35.95
C ALA A 320 -9.56 14.57 35.72
N LEU A 321 -9.19 14.84 34.47
CA LEU A 321 -8.15 15.82 34.13
C LEU A 321 -8.58 17.25 34.47
N ILE A 322 -9.84 17.62 34.16
CA ILE A 322 -10.40 18.94 34.53
C ILE A 322 -10.33 19.14 36.05
N ARG A 323 -10.70 18.13 36.84
CA ARG A 323 -10.62 18.19 38.31
C ARG A 323 -9.18 18.39 38.79
N LYS A 324 -8.23 17.61 38.28
CA LYS A 324 -6.80 17.75 38.61
C LYS A 324 -6.27 19.15 38.27
N GLN A 325 -6.66 19.69 37.11
CA GLN A 325 -6.28 21.04 36.70
C GLN A 325 -6.86 22.11 37.63
N ALA A 326 -8.12 21.97 38.06
CA ALA A 326 -8.76 22.87 39.00
C ALA A 326 -8.14 22.81 40.41
N GLU A 327 -7.65 21.64 40.81
CA GLU A 327 -6.95 21.40 42.08
C GLU A 327 -5.48 21.86 42.06
N GLY A 328 -4.98 22.38 40.92
CA GLY A 328 -3.57 22.76 40.74
C GLY A 328 -2.61 21.57 40.76
N ALA A 329 -3.12 20.35 40.58
CA ALA A 329 -2.31 19.14 40.53
C ALA A 329 -1.55 19.05 39.20
N GLN A 330 -0.36 18.44 39.26
CA GLN A 330 0.43 18.20 38.07
C GLN A 330 -0.32 17.25 37.11
N LEU A 331 -0.48 17.70 35.86
CA LEU A 331 -1.09 16.91 34.80
C LEU A 331 -0.17 15.73 34.43
N PRO A 332 -0.75 14.59 33.99
CA PRO A 332 0.04 13.41 33.64
C PRO A 332 1.02 13.67 32.50
N VAL A 333 2.12 12.91 32.53
CA VAL A 333 3.31 13.10 31.68
C VAL A 333 2.99 12.96 30.20
N ASP A 334 2.00 12.14 29.82
CA ASP A 334 1.56 11.93 28.45
C ASP A 334 0.93 13.18 27.80
N LEU A 335 0.40 14.11 28.60
CA LEU A 335 -0.07 15.41 28.12
C LEU A 335 1.09 16.36 27.84
N THR A 336 2.20 16.17 28.56
CA THR A 336 3.44 16.96 28.41
C THR A 336 4.47 16.30 27.49
N SER A 337 4.27 15.04 27.11
CA SER A 337 5.22 14.30 26.28
C SER A 337 5.21 14.83 24.85
N GLU A 338 6.39 14.87 24.25
CA GLU A 338 6.53 15.25 22.84
C GLU A 338 5.97 14.16 21.92
N GLU A 339 6.07 12.89 22.33
CA GLU A 339 5.64 11.76 21.52
C GLU A 339 4.16 11.38 21.75
N ILE A 340 3.52 10.91 20.69
CA ILE A 340 2.19 10.30 20.69
C ILE A 340 2.43 8.80 20.52
N GLU A 341 2.02 7.95 21.47
CA GLU A 341 2.20 6.50 21.35
C GLU A 341 1.43 5.93 20.16
N ASP A 342 2.09 5.10 19.35
CA ASP A 342 1.45 4.28 18.33
C ASP A 342 0.66 3.15 19.00
N ASP A 343 -0.62 3.01 18.66
CA ASP A 343 -1.41 1.84 19.05
C ASP A 343 -2.24 1.34 17.86
N ASP A 344 -2.61 0.05 17.89
CA ASP A 344 -3.34 -0.65 16.82
C ASP A 344 -4.75 -0.04 16.55
N ASP A 345 -5.20 0.85 17.42
CA ASP A 345 -6.50 1.52 17.37
C ASP A 345 -6.37 3.00 16.94
N SER A 346 -5.25 3.41 16.33
CA SER A 346 -5.00 4.79 15.92
C SER A 346 -5.18 5.03 14.42
N ILE A 347 -4.81 4.09 13.56
CA ILE A 347 -4.95 4.20 12.11
C ILE A 347 -5.46 2.90 11.53
N ALA A 348 -6.21 3.00 10.43
CA ALA A 348 -6.52 1.83 9.61
C ALA A 348 -5.42 1.65 8.56
N ALA A 349 -4.95 0.43 8.38
CA ALA A 349 -4.08 0.09 7.26
C ALA A 349 -4.86 0.14 5.94
N PRO A 350 -4.19 0.27 4.78
CA PRO A 350 -4.78 -0.05 3.50
C PRO A 350 -5.37 -1.44 3.61
N VAL A 351 -6.65 -1.58 3.26
CA VAL A 351 -7.30 -2.87 3.35
C VAL A 351 -6.98 -3.62 2.07
N PRO A 352 -6.27 -4.77 2.11
CA PRO A 352 -6.06 -5.57 0.92
C PRO A 352 -7.41 -6.22 0.58
N GLY A 353 -8.14 -5.66 -0.38
CA GLY A 353 -9.27 -6.31 -1.06
C GLY A 353 -10.48 -6.79 -0.23
N GLU A 354 -10.47 -6.75 1.10
CA GLU A 354 -11.58 -7.27 1.92
C GLU A 354 -12.42 -6.16 2.54
N LYS A 355 -13.74 -6.31 2.42
CA LYS A 355 -14.75 -5.39 2.92
C LYS A 355 -14.77 -5.40 4.45
N GLU A 356 -14.87 -4.23 5.07
CA GLU A 356 -15.69 -4.14 6.28
C GLU A 356 -17.16 -4.21 5.84
N ASP A 357 -17.90 -5.16 6.41
CA ASP A 357 -19.35 -5.19 6.37
C ASP A 357 -19.87 -3.84 6.86
N ALA A 358 -20.40 -3.04 5.92
CA ALA A 358 -21.26 -1.91 6.22
C ALA A 358 -22.63 -2.44 6.71
N SER A 359 -22.64 -3.12 7.85
CA SER A 359 -23.84 -3.43 8.62
C SER A 359 -23.75 -2.74 9.98
N ILE A 360 -23.77 -1.41 9.97
CA ILE A 360 -24.20 -0.63 11.13
C ILE A 360 -25.55 -0.02 10.73
N GLY A 361 -26.63 -0.65 11.16
CA GLY A 361 -27.96 -0.04 11.17
C GLY A 361 -29.09 -0.89 10.61
N ALA A 362 -29.56 -1.88 11.38
CA ALA A 362 -30.99 -2.15 11.56
C ALA A 362 -31.16 -3.18 12.68
N ALA A 363 -31.37 -2.70 13.90
CA ALA A 363 -32.02 -3.51 14.92
C ALA A 363 -33.45 -3.80 14.43
N GLN A 364 -33.75 -5.05 14.13
CA GLN A 364 -35.12 -5.56 14.13
C GLN A 364 -35.18 -6.78 15.03
N ASP A 365 -35.78 -6.57 16.19
CA ASP A 365 -36.25 -7.62 17.09
C ASP A 365 -37.31 -8.48 16.37
N GLY A 366 -37.12 -9.80 16.42
CA GLY A 366 -38.09 -10.80 15.99
C GLY A 366 -37.70 -12.18 16.56
N PRO A 367 -38.66 -12.99 17.05
CA PRO A 367 -38.43 -13.88 18.18
C PRO A 367 -37.80 -15.23 17.81
N GLY A 368 -37.18 -15.82 18.83
CA GLY A 368 -36.38 -17.03 18.78
C GLY A 368 -37.02 -18.25 18.12
N GLU A 369 -36.16 -18.99 17.43
CA GLU A 369 -36.27 -20.45 17.34
C GLU A 369 -34.94 -21.07 17.73
N ALA A 370 -35.02 -21.92 18.75
CA ALA A 370 -33.93 -22.73 19.26
C ALA A 370 -33.54 -23.80 18.24
N ARG A 371 -32.24 -24.00 18.03
CA ARG A 371 -31.67 -25.30 17.64
C ARG A 371 -30.17 -25.40 17.93
N THR A 372 -29.91 -26.12 19.02
CA THR A 372 -28.91 -27.19 19.19
C THR A 372 -27.42 -26.87 19.01
N GLU A 373 -26.77 -26.79 20.18
CA GLU A 373 -25.36 -27.05 20.46
C GLU A 373 -24.84 -28.33 19.79
N SER A 374 -23.66 -28.28 19.16
CA SER A 374 -22.62 -29.29 19.32
C SER A 374 -21.26 -28.78 18.83
N ASP A 375 -20.23 -29.18 19.57
CA ASP A 375 -18.79 -29.03 19.35
C ASP A 375 -18.12 -27.66 19.53
N SER A 376 -18.13 -27.28 20.80
CA SER A 376 -17.09 -26.50 21.45
C SER A 376 -15.74 -27.23 21.46
N ARG A 377 -14.73 -26.63 20.81
CA ARG A 377 -13.33 -26.75 21.25
C ARG A 377 -12.79 -25.36 21.57
N SER A 378 -13.06 -24.96 22.80
CA SER A 378 -12.41 -23.87 23.50
C SER A 378 -10.89 -24.11 23.56
N HIS A 379 -10.11 -23.19 22.98
CA HIS A 379 -8.73 -22.96 23.43
C HIS A 379 -8.74 -21.68 24.24
N SER A 380 -8.74 -21.86 25.56
CA SER A 380 -8.50 -20.80 26.54
C SER A 380 -7.11 -20.21 26.33
N ILE A 381 -7.02 -18.96 25.89
CA ILE A 381 -5.78 -18.19 25.97
C ILE A 381 -5.67 -17.67 27.40
N THR A 382 -5.09 -18.51 28.26
CA THR A 382 -4.66 -18.09 29.59
C THR A 382 -3.48 -17.15 29.44
N SER A 383 -3.67 -15.91 29.91
CA SER A 383 -2.63 -14.95 30.23
C SER A 383 -1.49 -15.61 31.01
N GLN A 384 -0.41 -15.93 30.31
CA GLN A 384 0.90 -16.11 30.90
C GLN A 384 1.78 -14.98 30.39
N ARG A 385 2.13 -14.08 31.31
CA ARG A 385 3.22 -13.12 31.19
C ARG A 385 4.46 -13.84 30.64
N GLN A 386 4.70 -13.74 29.34
CA GLN A 386 5.99 -14.08 28.78
C GLN A 386 6.98 -13.02 29.22
N SER A 387 7.80 -13.41 30.19
CA SER A 387 9.04 -12.74 30.54
C SER A 387 9.87 -12.52 29.27
N LEU A 388 10.08 -11.25 28.92
CA LEU A 388 11.05 -10.80 27.93
C LEU A 388 12.41 -11.44 28.21
N ARG A 389 12.77 -12.43 27.39
CA ARG A 389 14.12 -13.00 27.35
C ARG A 389 14.58 -13.15 25.91
N THR A 390 15.75 -12.56 25.67
CA THR A 390 16.72 -12.74 24.57
C THR A 390 16.60 -11.85 23.33
N ALA A 391 17.61 -11.00 23.16
CA ALA A 391 17.95 -10.33 21.91
C ALA A 391 18.14 -11.39 20.82
N HIS A 392 17.49 -11.21 19.68
CA HIS A 392 17.53 -12.16 18.58
C HIS A 392 18.85 -11.94 17.79
N PRO A 393 19.73 -12.95 17.63
CA PRO A 393 20.84 -12.86 16.69
C PRO A 393 20.30 -12.72 15.26
N ILE A 394 20.97 -11.95 14.39
CA ILE A 394 20.65 -11.78 12.97
C ILE A 394 20.46 -13.16 12.32
N ARG A 395 19.26 -13.45 11.81
CA ARG A 395 18.92 -14.76 11.22
C ARG A 395 19.03 -14.78 9.69
N THR A 396 18.90 -13.62 9.02
CA THR A 396 18.82 -13.49 7.55
C THR A 396 19.69 -12.34 7.02
N GLU A 397 20.05 -12.38 5.73
CA GLU A 397 20.73 -11.28 5.01
C GLU A 397 19.88 -10.00 5.05
N GLU A 398 18.55 -10.13 4.94
CA GLU A 398 17.58 -9.03 5.08
C GLU A 398 17.71 -8.26 6.40
N THR A 399 18.04 -8.94 7.50
CA THR A 399 18.23 -8.27 8.80
C THR A 399 19.54 -7.46 8.80
N LEU A 400 20.58 -7.93 8.11
CA LEU A 400 21.83 -7.20 7.95
C LEU A 400 21.64 -5.99 7.02
N GLU A 401 20.90 -6.17 5.93
CA GLU A 401 20.48 -5.08 5.03
C GLU A 401 19.74 -3.99 5.79
N ALA A 402 18.73 -4.35 6.59
CA ALA A 402 17.94 -3.38 7.35
C ALA A 402 18.79 -2.60 8.37
N LEU A 403 19.73 -3.27 9.03
CA LEU A 403 20.64 -2.60 9.97
C LEU A 403 21.61 -1.66 9.25
N LEU A 404 22.15 -2.07 8.10
CA LEU A 404 23.03 -1.20 7.31
C LEU A 404 22.26 -0.01 6.73
N GLU A 405 21.03 -0.21 6.28
CA GLU A 405 20.15 0.89 5.88
C GLU A 405 19.92 1.87 7.02
N GLU A 406 19.56 1.38 8.21
CA GLU A 406 19.29 2.22 9.37
C GLU A 406 20.55 3.00 9.78
N MET A 407 21.71 2.34 9.78
CA MET A 407 23.00 2.96 10.07
C MET A 407 23.35 4.05 9.05
N ILE A 408 23.28 3.75 7.75
CA ILE A 408 23.55 4.72 6.67
C ILE A 408 22.58 5.91 6.78
N SER A 409 21.29 5.64 7.01
CA SER A 409 20.26 6.67 7.06
C SER A 409 20.39 7.59 8.29
N ARG A 410 20.88 7.06 9.42
CA ARG A 410 21.05 7.86 10.66
C ARG A 410 22.38 8.57 10.73
N GLU A 411 23.45 7.88 10.37
CA GLU A 411 24.81 8.35 10.59
C GLU A 411 25.39 9.05 9.34
N GLY A 412 24.81 8.82 8.16
CA GLY A 412 25.35 9.28 6.88
C GLY A 412 26.71 8.68 6.57
N ARG A 413 27.10 7.60 7.26
CA ARG A 413 28.42 6.98 7.15
C ARG A 413 28.33 5.47 7.19
N ALA A 414 29.09 4.84 6.30
CA ALA A 414 29.32 3.40 6.29
C ALA A 414 30.62 3.10 5.54
N PHE A 415 31.26 1.98 5.85
CA PHE A 415 32.49 1.54 5.17
C PHE A 415 33.64 2.58 5.20
N GLY A 416 33.65 3.46 6.22
CA GLY A 416 34.62 4.55 6.32
C GLY A 416 34.36 5.74 5.38
N ARG A 417 33.22 5.75 4.68
CA ARG A 417 32.83 6.75 3.69
C ARG A 417 31.60 7.54 4.14
N ASN A 418 31.45 8.76 3.62
CA ASN A 418 30.25 9.57 3.77
C ASN A 418 29.26 9.17 2.67
N VAL A 419 28.23 8.38 3.00
CA VAL A 419 27.37 7.74 2.02
C VAL A 419 25.90 7.93 2.34
N ARG A 420 25.08 7.93 1.29
CA ARG A 420 23.62 7.79 1.39
C ARG A 420 23.14 6.64 0.52
N ILE A 421 22.01 6.03 0.84
CA ILE A 421 21.37 5.11 -0.10
C ILE A 421 20.97 5.89 -1.35
N PHE A 422 21.23 5.28 -2.51
CA PHE A 422 20.87 5.88 -3.77
C PHE A 422 19.35 6.06 -3.86
N GLU A 423 18.94 7.26 -4.25
CA GLU A 423 17.57 7.56 -4.59
C GLU A 423 17.59 8.45 -5.82
N SER A 424 16.96 7.99 -6.90
CA SER A 424 16.88 8.75 -8.14
C SER A 424 15.69 9.72 -8.13
N PRO A 425 15.71 10.79 -8.95
CA PRO A 425 14.58 11.71 -9.07
C PRO A 425 13.26 11.05 -9.52
N ASP A 426 13.33 9.94 -10.25
CA ASP A 426 12.17 9.13 -10.66
C ASP A 426 11.70 8.13 -9.59
N GLY A 427 12.33 8.13 -8.41
CA GLY A 427 11.90 7.37 -7.23
C GLY A 427 12.52 5.98 -7.09
N ARG A 428 13.52 5.59 -7.89
CA ARG A 428 14.21 4.30 -7.69
C ARG A 428 15.01 4.37 -6.40
N TYR A 429 14.80 3.39 -5.52
CA TYR A 429 15.47 3.30 -4.23
C TYR A 429 16.52 2.18 -4.25
N GLY A 430 17.73 2.49 -3.76
CA GLY A 430 18.89 1.63 -3.90
C GLY A 430 18.88 0.34 -3.07
N ARG A 431 17.93 0.17 -2.14
CA ARG A 431 17.82 -1.08 -1.35
C ARG A 431 16.99 -2.11 -2.08
N GLN A 432 17.52 -3.34 -2.18
CA GLN A 432 16.86 -4.45 -2.86
C GLN A 432 16.43 -4.05 -4.28
N LEU A 433 17.33 -3.34 -4.96
CA LEU A 433 17.10 -2.78 -6.27
C LEU A 433 17.11 -3.92 -7.29
N ALA A 434 15.93 -4.24 -7.83
CA ALA A 434 15.79 -5.27 -8.84
C ALA A 434 16.44 -4.84 -10.16
N ILE A 435 17.20 -5.77 -10.74
CA ILE A 435 17.78 -5.67 -12.07
C ILE A 435 17.16 -6.77 -12.94
N PRO A 436 16.30 -6.40 -13.88
CA PRO A 436 15.57 -7.33 -14.74
C PRO A 436 16.46 -8.39 -15.37
N GLY A 437 16.09 -9.67 -15.20
CA GLY A 437 16.81 -10.80 -15.80
C GLY A 437 18.25 -11.03 -15.31
N ILE A 438 18.76 -10.20 -14.38
CA ILE A 438 20.12 -10.31 -13.85
C ILE A 438 20.10 -10.71 -12.37
N GLY A 439 19.24 -10.07 -11.57
CA GLY A 439 19.15 -10.33 -10.13
C GLY A 439 18.71 -9.10 -9.35
N ARG A 440 19.17 -8.99 -8.11
CA ARG A 440 18.83 -7.89 -7.21
C ARG A 440 20.09 -7.40 -6.52
N ILE A 441 20.32 -6.09 -6.57
CA ILE A 441 21.35 -5.43 -5.76
C ILE A 441 20.82 -5.30 -4.34
N ASP A 442 21.60 -5.75 -3.35
CA ASP A 442 21.19 -5.61 -1.95
C ASP A 442 21.15 -4.14 -1.52
N LEU A 443 22.23 -3.39 -1.77
CA LEU A 443 22.29 -1.95 -1.58
C LEU A 443 23.09 -1.25 -2.69
N LEU A 444 22.51 -0.22 -3.28
CA LEU A 444 23.19 0.79 -4.08
C LEU A 444 23.27 2.07 -3.25
N VAL A 445 24.48 2.58 -3.04
CA VAL A 445 24.73 3.81 -2.28
C VAL A 445 25.51 4.81 -3.12
N GLN A 446 25.43 6.09 -2.74
CA GLN A 446 26.22 7.16 -3.32
C GLN A 446 27.14 7.74 -2.26
N ASP A 447 28.44 7.81 -2.58
CA ASP A 447 29.42 8.56 -1.80
C ASP A 447 29.22 10.05 -2.03
N LEU A 448 28.97 10.79 -0.96
CA LEU A 448 28.62 12.20 -1.03
C LEU A 448 29.83 13.11 -1.26
N ASP A 449 31.02 12.66 -0.91
CA ASP A 449 32.24 13.44 -1.05
C ASP A 449 32.77 13.36 -2.50
N THR A 450 32.60 12.21 -3.14
CA THR A 450 33.13 11.91 -4.49
C THR A 450 32.08 11.78 -5.58
N GLN A 451 30.80 11.69 -5.20
CA GLN A 451 29.66 11.34 -6.07
C GLN A 451 29.76 9.94 -6.70
N GLU A 452 30.67 9.08 -6.24
CA GLU A 452 30.79 7.68 -6.69
C GLU A 452 29.55 6.85 -6.33
N LEU A 453 29.09 6.00 -7.26
CA LEU A 453 28.08 4.98 -6.97
C LEU A 453 28.77 3.69 -6.52
N ILE A 454 28.24 3.09 -5.46
CA ILE A 454 28.83 1.89 -4.85
C ILE A 454 27.76 0.82 -4.74
N VAL A 455 27.97 -0.28 -5.47
CA VAL A 455 27.15 -1.49 -5.37
C VAL A 455 27.65 -2.33 -4.22
N ILE A 456 26.79 -2.65 -3.27
CA ILE A 456 27.12 -3.45 -2.10
C ILE A 456 26.37 -4.77 -2.19
N GLU A 457 27.12 -5.85 -2.23
CA GLU A 457 26.62 -7.22 -2.17
C GLU A 457 26.85 -7.78 -0.76
N LEU A 458 25.79 -8.21 -0.11
CA LEU A 458 25.80 -8.73 1.25
C LEU A 458 25.79 -10.25 1.23
N LYS A 459 26.65 -10.85 2.06
CA LYS A 459 26.69 -12.29 2.29
C LYS A 459 26.82 -12.58 3.77
N ARG A 460 25.87 -13.36 4.31
CA ARG A 460 25.83 -13.70 5.75
C ARG A 460 27.02 -14.55 6.19
N ASP A 461 27.46 -15.45 5.33
CA ASP A 461 28.45 -16.49 5.63
C ASP A 461 29.72 -16.34 4.77
N MET A 462 30.62 -17.34 4.81
CA MET A 462 31.77 -17.32 3.92
C MET A 462 31.31 -17.49 2.47
N SER A 463 31.43 -16.41 1.69
CA SER A 463 31.17 -16.47 0.26
C SER A 463 32.36 -17.09 -0.50
N THR A 464 32.04 -17.79 -1.58
CA THR A 464 33.00 -18.23 -2.61
C THR A 464 33.21 -17.12 -3.64
N ASP A 465 33.99 -17.39 -4.68
CA ASP A 465 34.32 -16.47 -5.77
C ASP A 465 33.13 -16.16 -6.72
N GLU A 466 32.02 -16.90 -6.65
CA GLU A 466 30.82 -16.70 -7.48
C GLU A 466 30.21 -15.29 -7.32
N VAL A 467 30.25 -14.75 -6.11
CA VAL A 467 29.75 -13.41 -5.78
C VAL A 467 30.47 -12.31 -6.58
N VAL A 468 31.72 -12.55 -6.99
CA VAL A 468 32.49 -11.58 -7.79
C VAL A 468 31.86 -11.45 -9.18
N GLY A 469 31.48 -12.57 -9.80
CA GLY A 469 30.82 -12.55 -11.11
C GLY A 469 29.42 -11.93 -11.04
N GLN A 470 28.68 -12.16 -9.95
CA GLN A 470 27.40 -11.49 -9.69
C GLN A 470 27.59 -9.97 -9.55
N LEU A 471 28.49 -9.53 -8.67
CA LEU A 471 28.79 -8.11 -8.48
C LEU A 471 29.25 -7.44 -9.78
N CYS A 472 30.09 -8.10 -10.59
CA CYS A 472 30.52 -7.54 -11.87
C CYS A 472 29.35 -7.26 -12.83
N ARG A 473 28.33 -8.15 -12.87
CA ARG A 473 27.12 -7.92 -13.66
C ARG A 473 26.37 -6.68 -13.15
N TYR A 474 26.27 -6.52 -11.84
CA TYR A 474 25.61 -5.37 -11.23
C TYR A 474 26.36 -4.06 -11.49
N LEU A 475 27.69 -4.06 -11.38
CA LEU A 475 28.52 -2.90 -11.68
C LEU A 475 28.36 -2.46 -13.13
N GLY A 476 28.40 -3.41 -14.07
CA GLY A 476 28.18 -3.12 -15.50
C GLY A 476 26.81 -2.51 -15.75
N TRP A 477 25.75 -3.11 -15.19
CA TRP A 477 24.40 -2.61 -15.37
C TRP A 477 24.20 -1.22 -14.75
N VAL A 478 24.70 -0.97 -13.54
CA VAL A 478 24.63 0.35 -12.88
C VAL A 478 25.41 1.41 -13.68
N GLN A 479 26.59 1.05 -14.20
CA GLN A 479 27.38 1.95 -15.03
C GLN A 479 26.67 2.36 -16.32
N GLU A 480 25.89 1.45 -16.91
CA GLU A 480 25.18 1.68 -18.19
C GLU A 480 23.81 2.35 -18.01
N ASN A 481 23.10 2.08 -16.90
CA ASN A 481 21.68 2.42 -16.75
C ASN A 481 21.38 3.45 -15.64
N ILE A 482 22.33 3.71 -14.73
CA ILE A 482 22.11 4.62 -13.59
C ILE A 482 23.18 5.71 -13.54
N ALA A 483 24.45 5.35 -13.75
CA ALA A 483 25.55 6.29 -13.60
C ALA A 483 25.49 7.41 -14.65
N GLU A 484 25.78 8.64 -14.22
CA GLU A 484 25.99 9.78 -15.11
C GLU A 484 27.32 9.64 -15.89
N ASP A 485 27.45 10.40 -16.97
CA ASP A 485 28.67 10.37 -17.81
C ASP A 485 29.93 10.65 -16.99
N GLY A 486 30.85 9.67 -16.97
CA GLY A 486 32.11 9.75 -16.21
C GLY A 486 31.97 9.55 -14.70
N GLN A 487 30.77 9.29 -14.18
CA GLN A 487 30.55 8.93 -12.79
C GLN A 487 31.15 7.55 -12.53
N LYS A 488 31.96 7.46 -11.48
CA LYS A 488 32.62 6.23 -11.08
C LYS A 488 31.61 5.28 -10.43
N VAL A 489 31.71 3.99 -10.79
CA VAL A 489 30.98 2.89 -10.16
C VAL A 489 31.98 1.90 -9.56
N SER A 490 31.81 1.53 -8.30
CA SER A 490 32.63 0.52 -7.61
C SER A 490 31.78 -0.46 -6.80
N GLY A 491 32.41 -1.53 -6.33
CA GLY A 491 31.74 -2.62 -5.64
C GLY A 491 32.31 -2.89 -4.25
N ILE A 492 31.43 -3.23 -3.31
CA ILE A 492 31.80 -3.75 -2.00
C ILE A 492 31.15 -5.12 -1.81
N ILE A 493 31.96 -6.12 -1.48
CA ILE A 493 31.49 -7.43 -1.02
C ILE A 493 31.58 -7.43 0.50
N CYS A 494 30.43 -7.38 1.17
CA CYS A 494 30.35 -7.34 2.61
C CYS A 494 30.02 -8.74 3.17
N VAL A 495 30.99 -9.33 3.87
CA VAL A 495 30.96 -10.72 4.37
C VAL A 495 31.29 -10.77 5.85
N ARG A 496 30.84 -11.81 6.55
CA ARG A 496 31.29 -12.03 7.95
C ARG A 496 32.77 -12.41 8.04
N ARG A 497 33.26 -13.14 7.06
CA ARG A 497 34.65 -13.57 6.92
C ARG A 497 34.95 -13.92 5.46
N SER A 498 36.06 -13.43 4.94
CA SER A 498 36.51 -13.70 3.58
C SER A 498 37.29 -15.01 3.48
N SER A 499 37.03 -15.77 2.41
CA SER A 499 37.83 -16.93 2.03
C SER A 499 39.09 -16.49 1.25
N GLU A 500 40.12 -17.33 1.19
CA GLU A 500 41.30 -17.05 0.36
C GLU A 500 40.95 -16.95 -1.13
N LYS A 501 40.05 -17.82 -1.61
CA LYS A 501 39.52 -17.77 -2.97
C LYS A 501 38.88 -16.43 -3.29
N LEU A 502 38.02 -15.93 -2.40
CA LEU A 502 37.36 -14.63 -2.57
C LEU A 502 38.39 -13.50 -2.61
N ARG A 503 39.37 -13.48 -1.70
CA ARG A 503 40.44 -12.47 -1.69
C ARG A 503 41.27 -12.48 -2.97
N LEU A 504 41.64 -13.66 -3.46
CA LEU A 504 42.38 -13.80 -4.70
C LEU A 504 41.56 -13.34 -5.91
N ALA A 505 40.28 -13.72 -5.99
CA ALA A 505 39.38 -13.29 -7.05
C ALA A 505 39.20 -11.77 -7.08
N VAL A 506 38.93 -11.14 -5.93
CA VAL A 506 38.79 -9.68 -5.83
C VAL A 506 40.10 -8.96 -6.17
N SER A 507 41.26 -9.51 -5.81
CA SER A 507 42.56 -8.89 -6.15
C SER A 507 42.81 -8.75 -7.66
N ALA A 508 42.10 -9.51 -8.49
CA ALA A 508 42.16 -9.43 -9.94
C ALA A 508 41.14 -8.46 -10.56
N VAL A 509 40.20 -7.92 -9.77
CA VAL A 509 39.12 -7.03 -10.23
C VAL A 509 39.35 -5.62 -9.70
N SER A 510 39.47 -4.64 -10.60
CA SER A 510 39.65 -3.24 -10.23
C SER A 510 38.36 -2.65 -9.64
N GLY A 511 38.48 -1.86 -8.58
CA GLY A 511 37.35 -1.13 -8.00
C GLY A 511 36.38 -1.99 -7.21
N VAL A 512 36.79 -3.18 -6.76
CA VAL A 512 36.03 -4.02 -5.83
C VAL A 512 36.79 -4.16 -4.52
N GLU A 513 36.09 -3.95 -3.41
CA GLU A 513 36.62 -4.07 -2.06
C GLU A 513 35.89 -5.16 -1.27
N ILE A 514 36.58 -5.79 -0.32
CA ILE A 514 35.97 -6.72 0.62
C ILE A 514 35.87 -6.02 1.97
N PHE A 515 34.67 -6.03 2.56
CA PHE A 515 34.45 -5.57 3.91
C PHE A 515 34.06 -6.73 4.82
N GLU A 516 34.80 -6.92 5.92
CA GLU A 516 34.46 -7.91 6.93
C GLU A 516 33.74 -7.25 8.11
N TYR A 517 32.51 -7.67 8.38
CA TYR A 517 31.74 -7.14 9.51
C TYR A 517 31.84 -8.03 10.74
N ARG A 518 31.72 -7.41 11.93
CA ARG A 518 31.59 -8.09 13.21
C ARG A 518 30.39 -7.53 13.96
N LEU A 519 29.53 -8.42 14.45
CA LEU A 519 28.39 -8.05 15.29
C LEU A 519 28.75 -8.29 16.75
N SER A 520 28.51 -7.29 17.58
CA SER A 520 28.60 -7.39 19.04
C SER A 520 27.31 -6.89 19.66
N PHE A 521 26.73 -7.68 20.57
CA PHE A 521 25.53 -7.29 21.30
C PHE A 521 25.91 -6.87 22.72
N THR A 522 25.60 -5.63 23.09
CA THR A 522 25.80 -5.13 24.45
C THR A 522 24.43 -5.04 25.13
N LYS A 523 24.23 -5.83 26.19
CA LYS A 523 23.00 -5.77 26.98
C LYS A 523 23.09 -4.60 27.96
N THR A 524 22.40 -3.50 27.66
CA THR A 524 22.19 -2.42 28.62
C THR A 524 20.99 -2.76 29.50
N TRP A 525 21.21 -2.91 30.80
CA TRP A 525 20.10 -2.92 31.76
C TRP A 525 19.75 -1.46 32.05
N PRO A 526 18.48 -1.03 31.94
CA PRO A 526 18.08 0.24 32.51
C PRO A 526 18.35 0.14 34.01
N HIS A 527 19.28 0.94 34.53
CA HIS A 527 19.41 1.12 35.97
C HIS A 527 18.08 1.70 36.46
N TYR A 528 17.22 0.87 37.02
CA TYR A 528 16.22 1.35 37.97
C TYR A 528 17.01 1.87 39.17
N ALA A 529 17.31 3.17 39.15
CA ALA A 529 17.84 3.87 40.31
C ALA A 529 16.80 3.78 41.43
N GLN A 530 16.92 2.76 42.28
CA GLN A 530 16.44 2.91 43.64
C GLN A 530 17.34 3.96 44.30
N GLY A 531 16.76 5.15 44.52
CA GLY A 531 17.18 6.17 45.48
C GLY A 531 18.69 6.41 45.65
N GLY A 532 19.15 7.55 45.15
CA GLY A 532 20.30 8.25 45.75
C GLY A 532 21.53 8.36 44.87
N ALA A 533 21.78 9.61 44.44
CA ALA A 533 23.05 10.22 44.06
C ALA A 533 23.86 9.62 42.88
N SER A 534 23.95 10.46 41.83
CA SER A 534 25.18 10.75 41.09
C SER A 534 25.89 9.59 40.38
N SER A 535 25.60 9.41 39.10
CA SER A 535 26.64 9.39 38.05
C SER A 535 25.98 9.40 36.66
N THR A 536 26.44 10.33 35.83
CA THR A 536 26.11 10.43 34.40
C THR A 536 26.81 9.31 33.61
N PRO A 537 26.11 8.60 32.71
CA PRO A 537 26.76 7.82 31.66
C PRO A 537 26.66 8.55 30.31
N THR A 538 27.82 8.80 29.70
CA THR A 538 28.00 9.15 28.29
C THR A 538 27.76 7.91 27.42
N PRO A 539 27.12 7.98 26.23
CA PRO A 539 27.03 6.84 25.31
C PRO A 539 28.24 6.80 24.35
N VAL A 540 28.75 5.58 24.12
CA VAL A 540 29.59 5.17 22.97
C VAL A 540 28.74 4.25 22.10
#